data_AF-A0A5V5VRF0-F1
#
_entry.id   AF-A0A5V5VRF0-F1
#
_cell.length_a   1.000
_cell.length_b   1.000
_cell.length_c   1.000
_cell.angle_alpha   90.00
_cell.angle_beta   90.00
_cell.angle_gamma   90.00
#
_symmetry.space_group_name_H-M   'P 1'
#
loop_
_entity.id
_entity.type
_entity.pdbx_description
1 polymer ?
#
loop_
_entity_poly.entity_id
_entity_poly.type
_entity_poly.pdbx_seq_one_letter_code
_entity_poly.pdbx_strand_id
1 'polypeptide(L)'
;RFAKCGAVILNKKERKAVGGVLLKNGALNAAIVGQSAATIAEIAGIFVPENSKVLIGEVSATDASEPFAHEKLSPTLAMYRAKDFADAVDKAEQLVAMGGIGHTSCLYTDQDNQPERVAYFGQMMKTARILINTPASQGGIGDLYNFKLAPSLTLGCGSWGGNSISENVGPKHLINKKTVAKRAENMLWHKLPKSIYFRRGS
;
A
#
# COMPACT_ATOMS: atom_id res chain seq x y z
N ARG A 1 20.73 -7.10 12.06
CA ARG A 1 19.59 -6.77 12.95
C ARG A 1 18.48 -7.81 12.84
N PHE A 2 17.95 -8.08 11.64
CA PHE A 2 16.90 -9.10 11.41
C PHE A 2 17.17 -10.48 12.03
N ALA A 3 18.37 -11.03 11.87
CA ALA A 3 18.73 -12.32 12.46
C ALA A 3 18.57 -12.37 13.99
N LYS A 4 18.88 -11.27 14.69
CA LYS A 4 18.69 -11.17 16.15
C LYS A 4 17.21 -11.15 16.57
N CYS A 5 16.30 -10.87 15.64
CA CYS A 5 14.86 -10.86 15.88
C CYS A 5 14.17 -12.16 15.42
N GLY A 6 14.93 -13.19 15.03
CA GLY A 6 14.41 -14.50 14.62
C GLY A 6 14.16 -14.66 13.12
N ALA A 7 14.68 -13.76 12.28
CA ALA A 7 14.66 -13.94 10.83
C ALA A 7 15.83 -14.81 10.35
N VAL A 8 15.59 -15.66 9.36
CA VAL A 8 16.63 -16.47 8.71
C VAL A 8 16.97 -15.83 7.36
N ILE A 9 18.22 -15.39 7.20
CA ILE A 9 18.72 -14.92 5.90
C ILE A 9 19.16 -16.15 5.10
N LEU A 10 18.46 -16.42 4.00
CA LEU A 10 18.69 -17.60 3.17
C LEU A 10 19.97 -17.45 2.35
N ASN A 11 20.80 -18.49 2.32
CA ASN A 11 21.90 -18.55 1.36
C ASN A 11 21.40 -18.77 -0.08
N LYS A 12 22.31 -18.73 -1.06
CA LYS A 12 21.94 -18.86 -2.48
C LYS A 12 21.17 -20.15 -2.81
N LYS A 13 21.52 -21.28 -2.18
CA LYS A 13 20.88 -22.58 -2.42
C LYS A 13 19.50 -22.61 -1.77
N GLU A 14 19.40 -22.18 -0.52
CA GLU A 14 18.14 -22.11 0.23
C GLU A 14 17.14 -21.14 -0.40
N ARG A 15 17.60 -19.96 -0.82
CA ARG A 15 16.78 -18.97 -1.53
C ARG A 15 16.20 -19.55 -2.82
N LYS A 16 17.00 -20.31 -3.58
CA LYS A 16 16.51 -20.98 -4.80
C LYS A 16 15.45 -22.04 -4.47
N ALA A 17 15.66 -22.80 -3.41
CA ALA A 17 14.71 -23.83 -2.98
C ALA A 17 13.38 -23.21 -2.52
N VAL A 18 13.44 -22.20 -1.64
CA VAL A 18 12.25 -21.46 -1.17
C VAL A 18 11.55 -20.75 -2.32
N GLY A 19 12.30 -20.09 -3.21
CA GLY A 19 11.76 -19.45 -4.41
C GLY A 19 11.01 -20.42 -5.32
N GLY A 20 11.47 -21.67 -5.41
CA GLY A 20 10.83 -22.73 -6.19
C GLY A 20 9.47 -23.20 -5.65
N VAL A 21 9.13 -22.87 -4.41
CA VAL A 21 7.83 -23.21 -3.80
C VAL A 21 6.93 -22.00 -3.59
N LEU A 22 7.41 -20.78 -3.83
CA LEU A 22 6.59 -19.55 -3.73
C LEU A 22 5.48 -19.53 -4.78
N LEU A 23 5.82 -19.94 -6.01
CA LEU A 23 4.89 -19.96 -7.14
C LEU A 23 4.71 -21.38 -7.65
N LYS A 24 3.47 -21.72 -8.03
CA LYS A 24 3.11 -22.96 -8.71
C LYS A 24 2.34 -22.59 -9.97
N ASN A 25 2.84 -23.02 -11.13
CA ASN A 25 2.27 -22.69 -12.45
C ASN A 25 2.10 -21.18 -12.69
N GLY A 26 3.05 -20.36 -12.21
CA GLY A 26 3.01 -18.90 -12.37
C GLY A 26 2.07 -18.15 -11.42
N ALA A 27 1.35 -18.85 -10.53
CA ALA A 27 0.50 -18.25 -9.50
C ALA A 27 1.05 -18.53 -8.09
N LEU A 28 0.60 -17.76 -7.09
CA LEU A 28 0.94 -17.98 -5.69
C LEU A 28 0.58 -19.41 -5.26
N ASN A 29 1.54 -20.11 -4.65
CA ASN A 29 1.32 -21.46 -4.16
C ASN A 29 0.42 -21.45 -2.91
N ALA A 30 -0.82 -21.90 -3.02
CA ALA A 30 -1.76 -21.94 -1.89
C ALA A 30 -1.24 -22.73 -0.67
N ALA A 31 -0.33 -23.70 -0.88
CA ALA A 31 0.25 -24.50 0.20
C ALA A 31 1.12 -23.70 1.18
N ILE A 32 1.60 -22.50 0.81
CA ILE A 32 2.42 -21.67 1.71
C ILE A 32 1.62 -20.59 2.44
N VAL A 33 0.39 -20.31 2.00
CA VAL A 33 -0.41 -19.18 2.50
C VAL A 33 -0.74 -19.38 3.98
N GLY A 34 -0.39 -18.41 4.81
CA GLY A 34 -0.61 -18.45 6.26
C GLY A 34 0.21 -19.49 7.03
N GLN A 35 1.16 -20.18 6.37
CA GLN A 35 2.00 -21.18 7.03
C GLN A 35 3.17 -20.56 7.80
N SER A 36 3.75 -21.31 8.73
CA SER A 36 4.95 -20.88 9.47
C SER A 36 6.19 -20.85 8.57
N ALA A 37 7.22 -20.09 8.97
CA ALA A 37 8.50 -20.07 8.25
C ALA A 37 9.17 -21.46 8.23
N ALA A 38 9.05 -22.24 9.31
CA ALA A 38 9.57 -23.60 9.39
C ALA A 38 8.85 -24.55 8.44
N THR A 39 7.52 -24.47 8.35
CA THR A 39 6.72 -25.28 7.43
C THR A 39 7.05 -24.98 5.97
N ILE A 40 7.26 -23.70 5.62
CA ILE A 40 7.64 -23.30 4.26
C ILE A 40 9.04 -23.81 3.90
N ALA A 41 9.97 -23.73 4.85
CA ALA A 41 11.31 -24.30 4.71
C ALA A 41 11.25 -25.82 4.46
N GLU A 42 10.43 -26.54 5.21
CA GLU A 42 10.20 -27.98 5.02
C GLU A 42 9.64 -28.30 3.64
N ILE A 43 8.62 -27.57 3.18
CA ILE A 43 8.06 -27.70 1.82
C ILE A 43 9.13 -27.44 0.75
N ALA A 44 10.04 -26.49 1.01
CA ALA A 44 11.18 -26.19 0.16
C ALA A 44 12.34 -27.21 0.27
N GLY A 45 12.24 -28.21 1.15
CA GLY A 45 13.28 -29.21 1.38
C GLY A 45 14.53 -28.66 2.07
N ILE A 46 14.38 -27.61 2.89
CA ILE A 46 15.46 -27.04 3.69
C ILE A 46 15.10 -27.08 5.18
N PHE A 47 16.12 -27.04 6.03
CA PHE A 47 15.93 -26.98 7.48
C PHE A 47 16.17 -25.55 7.99
N VAL A 48 15.26 -25.08 8.83
CA VAL A 48 15.44 -23.87 9.65
C VAL A 48 14.96 -24.18 11.08
N PRO A 49 15.47 -23.47 12.11
CA PRO A 49 14.96 -23.63 13.48
C PRO A 49 13.44 -23.44 13.56
N GLU A 50 12.75 -24.23 14.37
CA GLU A 50 11.28 -24.20 14.49
C GLU A 50 10.75 -22.84 14.95
N ASN A 51 11.52 -22.12 15.76
CA ASN A 51 11.19 -20.78 16.24
C ASN A 51 11.53 -19.65 15.23
N SER A 52 11.90 -19.99 13.99
CA SER A 52 12.14 -19.02 12.92
C SER A 52 10.87 -18.24 12.62
N LYS A 53 10.96 -16.91 12.61
CA LYS A 53 9.79 -16.04 12.40
C LYS A 53 9.54 -15.72 10.93
N VAL A 54 10.60 -15.50 10.16
CA VAL A 54 10.53 -15.06 8.76
C VAL A 54 11.74 -15.59 7.99
N LEU A 55 11.52 -16.01 6.74
CA LEU A 55 12.58 -16.32 5.78
C LEU A 55 12.86 -15.11 4.90
N ILE A 56 14.12 -14.71 4.75
CA ILE A 56 14.51 -13.54 3.96
C ILE A 56 15.42 -13.99 2.81
N GLY A 57 14.98 -13.75 1.57
CA GLY A 57 15.77 -13.94 0.37
C GLY A 57 16.37 -12.63 -0.14
N GLU A 58 17.69 -12.54 -0.22
CA GLU A 58 18.36 -11.42 -0.91
C GLU A 58 18.22 -11.58 -2.43
N VAL A 59 17.68 -10.55 -3.08
CA VAL A 59 17.38 -10.54 -4.52
C VAL A 59 17.66 -9.19 -5.15
N SER A 60 17.82 -9.16 -6.47
CA SER A 60 18.13 -7.95 -7.24
C SER A 60 17.08 -7.62 -8.31
N ALA A 61 16.41 -8.62 -8.85
CA ALA A 61 15.39 -8.43 -9.89
C ALA A 61 14.04 -8.09 -9.26
N THR A 62 13.39 -7.06 -9.80
CA THR A 62 12.10 -6.51 -9.35
C THR A 62 10.94 -6.91 -10.28
N ASP A 63 11.23 -7.68 -11.32
CA ASP A 63 10.27 -8.12 -12.31
C ASP A 63 9.66 -9.49 -11.98
N ALA A 64 8.69 -9.90 -12.80
CA ALA A 64 7.90 -11.11 -12.58
C ALA A 64 8.72 -12.42 -12.65
N SER A 65 9.95 -12.40 -13.15
CA SER A 65 10.83 -13.58 -13.18
C SER A 65 11.39 -13.96 -11.81
N GLU A 66 11.38 -13.05 -10.84
CA GLU A 66 11.86 -13.29 -9.48
C GLU A 66 10.69 -13.65 -8.53
N PRO A 67 10.58 -14.92 -8.08
CA PRO A 67 9.48 -15.34 -7.21
C PRO A 67 9.33 -14.51 -5.93
N PHE A 68 10.45 -14.00 -5.39
CA PHE A 68 10.42 -13.15 -4.19
C PHE A 68 9.79 -11.76 -4.42
N ALA A 69 9.73 -11.29 -5.67
CA ALA A 69 9.13 -10.00 -6.03
C ALA A 69 7.59 -10.01 -5.91
N HIS A 70 6.96 -11.19 -6.05
CA HIS A 70 5.50 -11.35 -6.01
C HIS A 70 4.92 -11.20 -4.60
N GLU A 71 3.61 -11.02 -4.50
CA GLU A 71 2.91 -11.16 -3.22
C GLU A 71 2.96 -12.62 -2.74
N LYS A 72 3.22 -12.83 -1.43
CA LYS A 72 3.55 -14.16 -0.88
C LYS A 72 2.59 -14.66 0.21
N LEU A 73 1.80 -13.77 0.82
CA LEU A 73 0.83 -14.05 1.90
C LEU A 73 1.31 -15.05 2.97
N SER A 74 2.60 -14.98 3.30
CA SER A 74 3.31 -15.93 4.15
C SER A 74 4.56 -15.22 4.74
N PRO A 75 5.19 -15.75 5.80
CA PRO A 75 6.36 -15.15 6.45
C PRO A 75 7.65 -15.30 5.62
N THR A 76 7.61 -14.81 4.38
CA THR A 76 8.71 -14.79 3.42
C THR A 76 8.89 -13.35 2.90
N LEU A 77 10.11 -12.82 2.98
CA LEU A 77 10.43 -11.46 2.54
C LEU A 77 11.55 -11.46 1.51
N ALA A 78 11.42 -10.55 0.54
CA ALA A 78 12.51 -10.16 -0.33
C ALA A 78 13.33 -9.06 0.34
N MET A 79 14.66 -9.11 0.22
CA MET A 79 15.54 -8.03 0.64
C MET A 79 16.33 -7.53 -0.56
N TYR A 80 16.13 -6.26 -0.88
CA TYR A 80 16.80 -5.57 -1.99
C TYR A 80 17.84 -4.61 -1.42
N ARG A 81 19.04 -4.64 -1.99
CA ARG A 81 20.05 -3.61 -1.72
C ARG A 81 19.86 -2.44 -2.68
N ALA A 82 19.85 -1.23 -2.13
CA ALA A 82 19.84 0.00 -2.90
C ALA A 82 21.16 0.76 -2.72
N LYS A 83 21.56 1.52 -3.75
CA LYS A 83 22.74 2.39 -3.69
C LYS A 83 22.50 3.64 -2.86
N ASP A 84 21.28 4.16 -2.92
CA ASP A 84 20.81 5.36 -2.24
C ASP A 84 19.29 5.30 -2.04
N PHE A 85 18.72 6.37 -1.48
CA PHE A 85 17.28 6.46 -1.22
C PHE A 85 16.45 6.50 -2.49
N ALA A 86 16.89 7.21 -3.53
CA ALA A 86 16.14 7.32 -4.78
C ALA A 86 16.02 5.95 -5.46
N ASP A 87 17.12 5.20 -5.54
CA ASP A 87 17.14 3.83 -6.06
C ASP A 87 16.28 2.85 -5.25
N ALA A 88 16.19 3.05 -3.93
CA ALA A 88 15.27 2.27 -3.09
C ALA A 88 13.80 2.56 -3.44
N VAL A 89 13.47 3.84 -3.68
CA VAL A 89 12.13 4.28 -4.08
C VAL A 89 11.79 3.76 -5.47
N ASP A 90 12.71 3.83 -6.43
CA ASP A 90 12.51 3.33 -7.80
C ASP A 90 12.21 1.82 -7.80
N LYS A 91 12.96 1.04 -7.00
CA LYS A 91 12.70 -0.40 -6.83
C LYS A 91 11.34 -0.66 -6.19
N ALA A 92 10.98 0.12 -5.17
CA ALA A 92 9.67 0.01 -4.53
C ALA A 92 8.53 0.35 -5.50
N GLU A 93 8.70 1.37 -6.34
CA GLU A 93 7.71 1.76 -7.36
C GLU A 93 7.49 0.61 -8.37
N GLN A 94 8.57 0.00 -8.85
CA GLN A 94 8.49 -1.13 -9.78
C GLN A 94 7.74 -2.32 -9.18
N LEU A 95 8.03 -2.67 -7.92
CA LEU A 95 7.33 -3.75 -7.21
C LEU A 95 5.84 -3.44 -7.00
N VAL A 96 5.53 -2.19 -6.65
CA VAL A 96 4.12 -1.72 -6.53
C VAL A 96 3.42 -1.80 -7.88
N ALA A 97 4.06 -1.36 -8.96
CA ALA A 97 3.49 -1.40 -10.31
C ALA A 97 3.21 -2.85 -10.77
N MET A 98 4.01 -3.82 -10.32
CA MET A 98 3.84 -5.23 -10.70
C MET A 98 2.61 -5.88 -10.06
N GLY A 99 2.30 -5.60 -8.79
CA GLY A 99 1.22 -6.31 -8.10
C GLY A 99 0.62 -5.62 -6.87
N GLY A 100 1.04 -4.40 -6.55
CA GLY A 100 0.59 -3.68 -5.34
C GLY A 100 -0.06 -2.33 -5.62
N ILE A 101 -0.36 -2.01 -6.88
CA ILE A 101 -0.79 -0.68 -7.28
C ILE A 101 -2.08 -0.27 -6.57
N GLY A 102 -2.07 0.93 -6.00
CA GLY A 102 -3.19 1.46 -5.23
C GLY A 102 -3.29 0.93 -3.80
N HIS A 103 -2.59 -0.13 -3.42
CA HIS A 103 -2.76 -0.78 -2.12
C HIS A 103 -2.01 -0.05 -0.99
N THR A 104 -0.82 -0.52 -0.59
CA THR A 104 -0.09 -0.01 0.57
C THR A 104 1.41 0.05 0.30
N SER A 105 2.06 1.12 0.76
CA SER A 105 3.52 1.23 0.86
C SER A 105 3.91 1.69 2.26
N CYS A 106 5.12 1.36 2.70
CA CYS A 106 5.63 1.76 4.01
C CYS A 106 7.08 2.24 3.91
N LEU A 107 7.37 3.35 4.59
CA LEU A 107 8.72 3.91 4.72
C LEU A 107 9.10 4.00 6.19
N TYR A 108 10.24 3.41 6.53
CA TYR A 108 10.91 3.66 7.80
C TYR A 108 12.03 4.67 7.59
N THR A 109 11.91 5.85 8.21
CA THR A 109 12.87 6.95 8.06
C THR A 109 12.88 7.83 9.31
N ASP A 110 13.94 8.61 9.48
CA ASP A 110 13.96 9.68 10.49
C ASP A 110 13.05 10.83 10.02
N GLN A 111 11.76 10.71 10.31
CA GLN A 111 10.72 11.58 9.74
C GLN A 111 10.84 13.04 10.15
N ASP A 112 11.44 13.31 11.33
CA ASP A 112 11.55 14.66 11.87
C ASP A 112 12.72 15.43 11.25
N ASN A 113 13.79 14.71 10.88
CA ASN A 113 14.97 15.29 10.25
C ASN A 113 15.03 15.10 8.73
N GLN A 114 14.14 14.29 8.14
CA GLN A 114 14.12 13.98 6.70
C GLN A 114 12.72 14.11 6.09
N PRO A 115 12.03 15.26 6.24
CA PRO A 115 10.70 15.47 5.68
C PRO A 115 10.67 15.34 4.14
N GLU A 116 11.79 15.64 3.46
CA GLU A 116 11.93 15.50 2.02
C GLU A 116 11.84 14.03 1.56
N ARG A 117 12.29 13.08 2.38
CA ARG A 117 12.14 11.66 2.06
C ARG A 117 10.70 11.21 2.13
N VAL A 118 9.97 11.69 3.13
CA VAL A 118 8.52 11.41 3.28
C VAL A 118 7.76 11.99 2.10
N ALA A 119 8.05 13.25 1.73
CA ALA A 119 7.42 13.90 0.58
C ALA A 119 7.72 13.19 -0.74
N TYR A 120 8.99 12.87 -1.01
CA TYR A 120 9.41 12.18 -2.22
C TYR A 120 8.78 10.78 -2.33
N PHE A 121 8.84 9.98 -1.25
CA PHE A 121 8.20 8.67 -1.23
C PHE A 121 6.70 8.76 -1.46
N GLY A 122 6.03 9.75 -0.84
CA GLY A 122 4.59 9.95 -1.03
C GLY A 122 4.21 10.40 -2.44
N GLN A 123 5.09 11.13 -3.13
CA GLN A 123 4.87 11.52 -4.53
C GLN A 123 5.06 10.34 -5.50
N MET A 124 6.06 9.50 -5.26
CA MET A 124 6.43 8.41 -6.17
C MET A 124 5.57 7.16 -6.00
N MET A 125 5.15 6.83 -4.77
CA MET A 125 4.38 5.63 -4.52
C MET A 125 2.93 5.76 -4.98
N LYS A 126 2.56 4.99 -6.01
CA LYS A 126 1.17 4.82 -6.46
C LYS A 126 0.39 3.89 -5.54
N THR A 127 0.28 4.22 -4.27
CA THR A 127 -0.49 3.47 -3.25
C THR A 127 -1.42 4.42 -2.50
N ALA A 128 -2.60 3.95 -2.08
CA ALA A 128 -3.56 4.80 -1.38
C ALA A 128 -3.25 4.94 0.11
N ARG A 129 -2.52 3.98 0.69
CA ARG A 129 -2.03 4.02 2.08
C ARG A 129 -0.51 4.07 2.07
N ILE A 130 0.04 5.25 2.35
CA ILE A 130 1.47 5.46 2.55
C ILE A 130 1.70 5.56 4.06
N LEU A 131 2.42 4.59 4.61
CA LEU A 131 2.65 4.46 6.04
C LEU A 131 4.07 4.89 6.38
N ILE A 132 4.23 5.70 7.43
CA ILE A 132 5.53 6.16 7.92
C ILE A 132 5.77 5.58 9.30
N ASN A 133 6.88 4.85 9.47
CA ASN A 133 7.33 4.33 10.76
C ASN A 133 6.32 3.44 11.52
N THR A 134 5.41 2.75 10.82
CA THR A 134 4.43 1.81 11.43
C THR A 134 4.46 0.44 10.76
N PRO A 135 4.18 -0.67 11.48
CA PRO A 135 4.00 -1.98 10.86
C PRO A 135 2.92 -1.94 9.76
N ALA A 136 3.23 -2.41 8.55
CA ALA A 136 2.37 -2.17 7.39
C ALA A 136 0.98 -2.83 7.50
N SER A 137 0.91 -4.06 8.00
CA SER A 137 -0.34 -4.80 8.14
C SER A 137 -1.32 -4.09 9.08
N GLN A 138 -0.87 -3.69 10.26
CA GLN A 138 -1.70 -3.01 11.26
C GLN A 138 -1.88 -1.51 10.94
N GLY A 139 -0.86 -0.86 10.39
CA GLY A 139 -0.94 0.54 9.99
C GLY A 139 -1.95 0.75 8.87
N GLY A 140 -2.02 -0.16 7.89
CA GLY A 140 -2.91 -0.06 6.73
C GLY A 140 -4.40 -0.21 7.07
N ILE A 141 -4.72 -1.04 8.06
CA ILE A 141 -6.11 -1.22 8.52
C ILE A 141 -6.63 -0.06 9.38
N GLY A 142 -5.74 0.80 9.91
CA GLY A 142 -6.09 1.99 10.69
C GLY A 142 -6.34 1.72 12.17
N ASP A 143 -6.60 2.81 12.91
CA ASP A 143 -6.95 2.90 14.35
C ASP A 143 -5.88 2.45 15.37
N LEU A 144 -5.11 1.39 15.07
CA LEU A 144 -4.15 0.85 16.04
C LEU A 144 -2.84 1.65 16.14
N TYR A 145 -2.29 2.07 15.00
CA TYR A 145 -1.02 2.81 14.94
C TYR A 145 -1.19 4.22 14.37
N ASN A 146 -2.36 4.55 13.84
CA ASN A 146 -2.66 5.88 13.33
C ASN A 146 -4.17 6.11 13.32
N PHE A 147 -4.57 7.36 13.56
CA PHE A 147 -5.98 7.78 13.50
C PHE A 147 -6.35 8.46 12.17
N LYS A 148 -5.42 8.47 11.20
CA LYS A 148 -5.62 9.09 9.89
C LYS A 148 -6.42 8.17 8.97
N LEU A 149 -6.26 6.86 9.12
CA LEU A 149 -7.00 5.85 8.39
C LEU A 149 -8.14 5.31 9.24
N ALA A 150 -9.34 5.24 8.65
CA ALA A 150 -10.48 4.62 9.31
C ALA A 150 -10.24 3.10 9.49
N PRO A 151 -10.66 2.51 10.62
CA PRO A 151 -10.56 1.07 10.83
C PRO A 151 -11.33 0.30 9.76
N SER A 152 -10.66 -0.58 9.01
CA SER A 152 -11.30 -1.44 7.99
C SER A 152 -10.45 -2.65 7.61
N LEU A 153 -11.12 -3.73 7.20
CA LEU A 153 -10.52 -4.89 6.54
C LEU A 153 -10.79 -4.92 5.03
N THR A 154 -11.49 -3.91 4.51
CA THR A 154 -11.71 -3.73 3.07
C THR A 154 -11.02 -2.44 2.65
N LEU A 155 -9.87 -2.58 1.99
CA LEU A 155 -8.97 -1.49 1.66
C LEU A 155 -9.07 -1.17 0.16
N GLY A 156 -9.72 -0.06 -0.19
CA GLY A 156 -9.90 0.32 -1.59
C GLY A 156 -8.58 0.71 -2.25
N CYS A 157 -8.28 0.20 -3.45
CA CYS A 157 -7.04 0.48 -4.19
C CYS A 157 -7.17 1.65 -5.19
N GLY A 158 -8.29 2.38 -5.17
CA GLY A 158 -8.55 3.49 -6.09
C GLY A 158 -8.62 3.04 -7.55
N SER A 159 -8.70 4.03 -8.45
CA SER A 159 -8.86 3.77 -9.89
C SER A 159 -7.65 3.04 -10.50
N TRP A 160 -6.45 3.21 -9.95
CA TRP A 160 -5.26 2.48 -10.37
C TRP A 160 -5.38 0.97 -10.18
N GLY A 161 -6.02 0.54 -9.09
CA GLY A 161 -6.33 -0.87 -8.81
C GLY A 161 -7.71 -1.32 -9.31
N GLY A 162 -8.37 -0.54 -10.17
CA GLY A 162 -9.70 -0.88 -10.69
C GLY A 162 -10.85 -0.78 -9.66
N ASN A 163 -10.68 -0.02 -8.58
CA ASN A 163 -11.72 0.22 -7.58
C ASN A 163 -12.31 1.63 -7.71
N SER A 164 -13.58 1.78 -7.29
CA SER A 164 -14.27 3.08 -7.26
C SER A 164 -13.82 3.98 -6.10
N ILE A 165 -13.08 3.44 -5.14
CA ILE A 165 -12.66 4.10 -3.89
C ILE A 165 -11.22 3.74 -3.54
N SER A 166 -10.49 4.69 -2.96
CA SER A 166 -9.14 4.51 -2.44
C SER A 166 -9.08 4.48 -0.90
N GLU A 167 -10.21 4.73 -0.25
CA GLU A 167 -10.31 4.81 1.19
C GLU A 167 -10.42 3.42 1.85
N ASN A 168 -10.19 3.39 3.16
CA ASN A 168 -10.62 2.28 4.00
C ASN A 168 -12.15 2.30 4.07
N VAL A 169 -12.80 1.20 3.65
CA VAL A 169 -14.25 1.16 3.56
C VAL A 169 -14.86 1.24 4.96
N GLY A 170 -15.57 2.33 5.22
CA GLY A 170 -16.44 2.50 6.38
C GLY A 170 -17.91 2.75 6.02
N PRO A 171 -18.76 3.02 7.03
CA PRO A 171 -20.22 3.14 6.87
C PRO A 171 -20.69 4.15 5.83
N LYS A 172 -19.93 5.25 5.61
CA LYS A 172 -20.28 6.27 4.62
C LYS A 172 -20.39 5.74 3.19
N HIS A 173 -19.70 4.64 2.88
CA HIS A 173 -19.72 4.02 1.55
C HIS A 173 -20.93 3.08 1.35
N LEU A 174 -21.65 2.77 2.43
CA LEU A 174 -22.80 1.85 2.42
C LEU A 174 -24.14 2.58 2.55
N ILE A 175 -24.11 3.92 2.61
CA ILE A 175 -25.29 4.76 2.80
C ILE A 175 -25.54 5.57 1.55
N ASN A 176 -26.74 5.45 1.00
CA ASN A 176 -27.20 6.33 -0.06
C ASN A 176 -27.61 7.69 0.52
N LYS A 177 -27.06 8.78 -0.02
CA LYS A 177 -27.48 10.15 0.31
C LYS A 177 -28.48 10.65 -0.73
N LYS A 178 -29.72 10.87 -0.31
CA LYS A 178 -30.75 11.53 -1.15
C LYS A 178 -30.58 13.05 -1.07
N THR A 179 -30.52 13.71 -2.22
CA THR A 179 -30.44 15.18 -2.32
C THR A 179 -31.71 15.72 -2.97
N VAL A 180 -32.44 16.59 -2.27
CA VAL A 180 -33.59 17.31 -2.84
C VAL A 180 -33.11 18.69 -3.27
N ALA A 181 -32.95 18.89 -4.58
CA ALA A 181 -32.56 20.18 -5.16
C ALA A 181 -33.78 20.86 -5.78
N LYS A 182 -34.08 22.10 -5.36
CA LYS A 182 -35.12 22.95 -5.97
C LYS A 182 -34.49 23.84 -7.04
N ARG A 183 -35.23 24.14 -8.11
CA ARG A 183 -34.81 25.14 -9.11
C ARG A 183 -34.62 26.48 -8.39
N ALA A 184 -33.44 27.05 -8.50
CA ALA A 184 -33.15 28.44 -8.16
C ALA A 184 -32.82 29.17 -9.46
N GLU A 185 -33.27 30.40 -9.61
CA GLU A 185 -32.88 31.24 -10.74
C GLU A 185 -31.58 31.96 -10.41
N ASN A 186 -30.68 32.07 -11.38
CA ASN A 186 -29.50 32.89 -11.23
C ASN A 186 -29.91 34.32 -10.94
N MET A 187 -29.15 35.04 -10.10
CA MET A 187 -29.41 36.42 -9.76
C MET A 187 -29.51 37.26 -11.05
N LEU A 188 -30.72 37.71 -11.38
CA LEU A 188 -30.93 38.61 -12.49
C LEU A 188 -30.42 40.00 -12.06
N TRP A 189 -29.27 40.39 -12.58
CA TRP A 189 -28.75 41.74 -12.40
C TRP A 189 -29.69 42.73 -13.10
N HIS A 190 -30.60 43.34 -12.34
CA HIS A 190 -31.37 44.47 -12.85
C HIS A 190 -30.48 45.71 -12.77
N LYS A 191 -29.92 46.17 -13.90
CA LYS A 191 -29.28 47.49 -13.98
C LYS A 191 -30.38 48.54 -13.82
N LEU A 192 -30.51 49.12 -12.63
CA LEU A 192 -31.32 50.31 -12.45
C LEU A 192 -30.78 51.41 -13.39
N PRO A 193 -31.63 52.07 -14.19
CA PRO A 193 -31.19 53.22 -14.98
C PRO A 193 -30.64 54.30 -14.03
N LYS A 194 -29.63 55.05 -14.48
CA LYS A 194 -28.96 56.10 -13.67
C LYS A 194 -29.89 57.17 -13.13
N SER A 195 -31.11 57.28 -13.66
CA SER A 195 -32.08 58.30 -13.29
C SER A 195 -33.46 57.67 -13.16
N ILE A 196 -34.04 57.76 -11.97
CA ILE A 196 -35.42 57.37 -11.67
C ILE A 196 -36.19 58.69 -11.49
N TYR A 197 -37.15 58.96 -12.37
CA TYR A 197 -38.00 60.16 -12.27
C TYR A 197 -39.32 59.78 -11.62
N PHE A 198 -39.64 60.41 -10.50
CA PHE A 198 -40.93 60.25 -9.83
C PHE A 198 -41.88 61.35 -10.29
N ARG A 199 -43.09 60.97 -10.72
CA ARG A 199 -44.19 61.91 -10.93
C ARG A 199 -44.97 61.98 -9.61
N ARG A 200 -44.94 63.13 -8.94
CA ARG A 200 -45.63 63.33 -7.66
C ARG A 200 -47.13 63.53 -7.92
N GLY A 201 -48.01 62.64 -7.43
CA GLY A 201 -49.47 62.80 -7.49
C GLY A 201 -50.30 61.67 -8.12
N SER A 202 -49.74 60.46 -8.29
CA SER A 202 -50.52 59.22 -8.51
C SER A 202 -50.46 58.35 -7.27
#